data_AF-A0AA90TP75-F1
#
_entry.id   AF-A0AA90TP75-F1
#
_cell.length_a   1.000
_cell.length_b   1.000
_cell.length_c   1.000
_cell.angle_alpha   90.00
_cell.angle_beta   90.00
_cell.angle_gamma   90.00
#
_symmetry.space_group_name_H-M   'P 1'
#
loop_
_entity.id
_entity.type
_entity.pdbx_description
1 polymer ?
#
loop_
_entity_poly.entity_id
_entity_poly.type
_entity_poly.pdbx_seq_one_letter_code
_entity_poly.pdbx_strand_id
1 'polypeptide(L)'
;MKTLNFSGIDALVPSKIIWMRVNRVLAWALIVSPLAQWALGTSFMRGLALDLVILVAHAAMSLALFGVPKAPARRFSAAMHVFGRQPPGLSPRNRFLLSGYRLGLALVSLALGSALIVALRLMPSYLAYVGLLWIVAVPSSVIVFWPLLRMPVTLFQHLEASIVQALRRWGMRQNADSVAILIVIVFFMSSFINLIR
;
A
#
# COMPACT_ATOMS: atom_id res chain seq x y z
N MET A 1 27.56 -16.62 27.73
CA MET A 1 26.64 -17.18 26.72
C MET A 1 27.25 -16.94 25.34
N LYS A 2 27.80 -17.99 24.70
CA LYS A 2 28.31 -17.92 23.32
C LYS A 2 27.16 -18.31 22.39
N THR A 3 26.71 -17.38 21.56
CA THR A 3 25.77 -17.66 20.48
C THR A 3 26.45 -18.60 19.47
N LEU A 4 25.89 -19.79 19.30
CA LEU A 4 26.34 -20.74 18.28
C LEU A 4 25.99 -20.16 16.90
N ASN A 5 26.99 -19.61 16.21
CA ASN A 5 26.88 -19.18 14.82
C ASN A 5 26.95 -20.42 13.91
N PHE A 6 25.80 -20.88 13.44
CA PHE A 6 25.70 -21.98 12.46
C PHE A 6 25.80 -21.43 11.04
N SER A 7 27.04 -21.23 10.56
CA SER A 7 27.35 -20.69 9.22
C SER A 7 26.74 -21.47 8.04
N GLY A 8 26.34 -22.73 8.24
CA GLY A 8 25.67 -23.55 7.22
C GLY A 8 24.17 -23.25 7.02
N ILE A 9 23.47 -22.67 7.99
CA ILE A 9 22.03 -22.40 7.90
C ILE A 9 21.74 -21.18 7.02
N ASP A 10 22.60 -20.15 7.08
CA ASP A 10 22.50 -18.96 6.23
C ASP A 10 22.66 -19.29 4.73
N ALA A 11 23.42 -20.35 4.42
CA ALA A 11 23.55 -20.89 3.07
C ALA A 11 22.33 -21.73 2.63
N LEU A 12 21.65 -22.39 3.56
CA LEU A 12 20.48 -23.25 3.30
C LEU A 12 19.17 -22.46 3.20
N VAL A 13 19.06 -21.32 3.90
CA VAL A 13 17.89 -20.43 3.82
C VAL A 13 18.37 -18.97 3.76
N PRO A 14 18.72 -18.46 2.55
CA PRO A 14 19.08 -17.06 2.40
C PRO A 14 18.07 -16.16 3.10
N SER A 15 18.53 -15.12 3.80
CA SER A 15 17.69 -14.18 4.58
C SER A 15 16.44 -13.70 3.82
N LYS A 16 16.59 -13.51 2.51
CA LYS A 16 15.51 -13.20 1.57
C LYS A 16 14.34 -14.21 1.63
N ILE A 17 14.60 -15.50 1.77
CA ILE A 17 13.57 -16.55 1.88
C ILE A 17 12.76 -16.41 3.16
N ILE A 18 13.42 -16.13 4.29
CA ILE A 18 12.75 -15.89 5.58
C ILE A 18 11.81 -14.69 5.43
N TRP A 19 12.30 -13.59 4.89
CA TRP A 19 11.49 -12.40 4.66
C TRP A 19 10.37 -12.60 3.64
N MET A 20 10.56 -13.45 2.62
CA MET A 20 9.47 -13.86 1.72
C MET A 20 8.36 -14.64 2.44
N ARG A 21 8.70 -15.44 3.46
CA ARG A 21 7.73 -16.14 4.30
C ARG A 21 6.97 -15.15 5.19
N VAL A 22 7.66 -14.22 5.84
CA VAL A 22 7.01 -13.13 6.61
C VAL A 22 6.07 -12.33 5.72
N ASN A 23 6.52 -11.97 4.51
CA ASN A 23 5.69 -11.26 3.55
C ASN A 23 4.48 -12.08 3.10
N ARG A 24 4.57 -13.41 3.11
CA ARG A 24 3.43 -14.29 2.87
C ARG A 24 2.46 -14.25 4.04
N VAL A 25 2.93 -14.30 5.28
CA VAL A 25 2.10 -14.19 6.49
C VAL A 25 1.36 -12.85 6.53
N LEU A 26 2.02 -11.75 6.18
CA LEU A 26 1.35 -10.44 6.05
C LEU A 26 0.23 -10.47 4.99
N ALA A 27 0.44 -11.15 3.86
CA ALA A 27 -0.61 -11.34 2.87
C ALA A 27 -1.81 -12.16 3.41
N TRP A 28 -1.55 -13.16 4.27
CA TRP A 28 -2.61 -13.91 4.96
C TRP A 28 -3.37 -13.02 5.95
N ALA A 29 -2.64 -12.21 6.72
CA ALA A 29 -3.21 -11.30 7.70
C ALA A 29 -4.17 -10.28 7.07
N LEU A 30 -3.93 -9.85 5.82
CA LEU A 30 -4.83 -8.96 5.09
C LEU A 30 -6.23 -9.52 4.82
N ILE A 31 -6.36 -10.85 4.78
CA ILE A 31 -7.67 -11.51 4.60
C ILE A 31 -8.25 -11.89 5.96
N VAL A 32 -7.41 -12.45 6.84
CA VAL A 32 -7.87 -13.00 8.12
C VAL A 32 -8.22 -11.90 9.12
N SER A 33 -7.47 -10.79 9.16
CA SER A 33 -7.67 -9.72 10.14
C SER A 33 -9.07 -9.08 10.05
N PRO A 34 -9.54 -8.63 8.86
CA PRO A 34 -10.91 -8.13 8.73
C PRO A 34 -11.99 -9.12 9.16
N LEU A 35 -11.83 -10.40 8.81
CA LEU A 35 -12.78 -11.45 9.16
C LEU A 35 -12.81 -11.71 10.68
N ALA A 36 -11.63 -11.74 11.32
CA ALA A 36 -11.50 -11.90 12.75
C ALA A 36 -12.09 -10.71 13.51
N GLN A 37 -11.83 -9.47 13.06
CA GLN A 37 -12.38 -8.26 13.66
C GLN A 37 -13.91 -8.24 13.58
N TRP A 38 -14.47 -8.64 12.44
CA TRP A 38 -15.92 -8.78 12.27
C TRP A 38 -16.50 -9.83 13.23
N ALA A 39 -15.88 -11.01 13.31
CA ALA A 39 -16.32 -12.09 14.21
C ALA A 39 -16.25 -11.69 15.70
N LEU A 40 -15.25 -10.87 16.06
CA LEU A 40 -15.04 -10.37 17.42
C LEU A 40 -15.87 -9.11 17.74
N GLY A 41 -16.65 -8.59 16.80
CA GLY A 41 -17.43 -7.36 17.00
C GLY A 41 -16.57 -6.12 17.26
N THR A 42 -15.34 -6.08 16.73
CA THR A 42 -14.44 -4.94 16.91
C THR A 42 -14.98 -3.71 16.18
N SER A 43 -14.90 -2.53 16.79
CA SER A 43 -15.32 -1.29 16.14
C SER A 43 -14.47 -1.02 14.90
N PHE A 44 -15.12 -0.60 13.81
CA PHE A 44 -14.48 -0.43 12.51
C PHE A 44 -13.24 0.47 12.59
N MET A 45 -13.31 1.59 13.31
CA MET A 45 -12.18 2.52 13.43
C MET A 45 -10.93 1.89 14.08
N ARG A 46 -11.11 1.00 15.06
CA ARG A 46 -9.98 0.29 15.71
C ARG A 46 -9.42 -0.81 14.80
N GLY A 47 -10.30 -1.53 14.12
CA GLY A 47 -9.93 -2.58 13.16
C GLY A 47 -9.22 -2.04 11.92
N LEU A 48 -9.73 -0.93 11.37
CA LEU A 48 -9.19 -0.25 10.20
C LEU A 48 -7.74 0.19 10.40
N ALA A 49 -7.40 0.73 11.59
CA ALA A 49 -6.04 1.14 11.88
C ALA A 49 -5.06 -0.04 11.80
N LEU A 50 -5.43 -1.19 12.36
CA LEU A 50 -4.62 -2.41 12.29
C LEU A 50 -4.48 -2.93 10.85
N ASP A 51 -5.59 -3.00 10.12
CA ASP A 51 -5.61 -3.48 8.73
C ASP A 51 -4.77 -2.59 7.81
N LEU A 52 -4.82 -1.26 8.01
CA LEU A 52 -3.97 -0.32 7.29
C LEU A 52 -2.49 -0.53 7.60
N VAL A 53 -2.13 -0.78 8.87
CA VAL A 53 -0.73 -1.07 9.25
C VAL A 53 -0.25 -2.36 8.57
N ILE A 54 -1.06 -3.41 8.59
CA ILE A 54 -0.74 -4.69 7.92
C ILE A 54 -0.56 -4.47 6.42
N LEU A 55 -1.44 -3.69 5.79
CA LEU A 55 -1.39 -3.36 4.36
C LEU A 55 -0.13 -2.59 3.99
N VAL A 56 0.22 -1.56 4.76
CA VAL A 56 1.42 -0.75 4.54
C VAL A 56 2.69 -1.59 4.75
N ALA A 57 2.74 -2.40 5.81
CA ALA A 57 3.87 -3.29 6.07
C ALA A 57 4.04 -4.31 4.94
N HIS A 58 2.94 -4.91 4.46
CA HIS A 58 2.96 -5.85 3.35
C HIS A 58 3.46 -5.20 2.04
N ALA A 59 2.99 -3.99 1.75
CA ALA A 59 3.39 -3.21 0.58
C ALA A 59 4.90 -2.89 0.60
N ALA A 60 5.38 -2.33 1.72
CA ALA A 60 6.77 -1.93 1.91
C ALA A 60 7.72 -3.13 1.81
N MET A 61 7.38 -4.23 2.49
CA MET A 61 8.17 -5.46 2.46
C MET A 61 8.21 -6.08 1.06
N SER A 62 7.10 -6.02 0.34
CA SER A 62 7.03 -6.52 -1.03
C SER A 62 7.90 -5.73 -2.00
N LEU A 63 7.94 -4.41 -1.87
CA LEU A 63 8.85 -3.55 -2.61
C LEU A 63 10.32 -3.86 -2.27
N ALA A 64 10.65 -4.02 -0.99
CA ALA A 64 11.99 -4.34 -0.56
C ALA A 64 12.47 -5.70 -1.10
N LEU A 65 11.60 -6.71 -1.12
CA LEU A 65 11.97 -8.08 -1.53
C LEU A 65 11.99 -8.30 -3.04
N PHE A 66 11.10 -7.61 -3.76
CA PHE A 66 10.87 -7.87 -5.18
C PHE A 66 11.23 -6.68 -6.09
N GLY A 67 11.55 -5.53 -5.52
CA GLY A 67 11.93 -4.32 -6.22
C GLY A 67 10.75 -3.58 -6.85
N VAL A 68 11.09 -2.56 -7.63
CA VAL A 68 10.15 -1.74 -8.40
C VAL A 68 9.48 -2.61 -9.48
N PRO A 69 8.18 -2.42 -9.76
CA PRO A 69 7.48 -3.13 -10.83
C PRO A 69 8.23 -3.03 -12.18
N LYS A 70 8.60 -4.18 -12.74
CA LYS A 70 9.22 -4.25 -14.07
C LYS A 70 8.13 -4.42 -15.13
N ALA A 71 7.93 -3.44 -16.00
CA ALA A 71 7.10 -3.60 -17.19
C ALA A 71 8.01 -4.00 -18.37
N PRO A 72 7.90 -5.22 -18.93
CA PRO A 72 8.85 -5.73 -19.93
C PRO A 72 9.01 -4.84 -21.17
N ALA A 73 7.97 -4.05 -21.51
CA ALA A 73 7.93 -3.22 -22.71
C ALA A 73 7.78 -1.71 -22.43
N ARG A 74 7.82 -1.26 -21.17
CA ARG A 74 7.60 0.17 -20.83
C ARG A 74 8.58 0.65 -19.77
N ARG A 75 9.27 1.75 -20.08
CA ARG A 75 10.12 2.47 -19.11
C ARG A 75 9.26 3.12 -18.02
N PHE A 76 9.88 3.33 -16.87
CA PHE A 76 9.33 4.07 -15.73
C PHE A 76 8.71 5.40 -16.20
N SER A 77 7.45 5.69 -15.86
CA SER A 77 6.76 6.92 -16.28
C SER A 77 5.93 7.52 -15.15
N ALA A 78 5.89 8.86 -15.08
CA ALA A 78 5.08 9.60 -14.11
C ALA A 78 3.58 9.26 -14.25
N ALA A 79 3.10 9.05 -15.48
CA ALA A 79 1.73 8.59 -15.73
C ALA A 79 1.40 7.29 -15.00
N MET A 80 2.36 6.35 -14.93
CA MET A 80 2.18 5.06 -14.29
C MET A 80 2.37 5.11 -12.78
N HIS A 81 3.29 5.93 -12.27
CA HIS A 81 3.70 5.87 -10.86
C HIS A 81 3.13 7.00 -10.00
N VAL A 82 2.87 8.17 -10.58
CA VAL A 82 2.28 9.33 -9.91
C VAL A 82 0.79 9.41 -10.23
N PHE A 83 0.42 9.50 -11.52
CA PHE A 83 -0.99 9.66 -11.93
C PHE A 83 -1.79 8.36 -11.87
N GLY A 84 -1.11 7.23 -11.73
CA GLY A 84 -1.73 5.96 -11.40
C GLY A 84 -2.38 5.22 -12.58
N ARG A 85 -1.98 5.54 -13.81
CA ARG A 85 -2.36 4.79 -15.01
C ARG A 85 -1.88 3.34 -14.89
N GLN A 86 -2.79 2.38 -14.93
CA GLN A 86 -2.43 0.96 -14.97
C GLN A 86 -2.32 0.52 -16.44
N PRO A 87 -1.14 0.07 -16.91
CA PRO A 87 -1.01 -0.53 -18.23
C PRO A 87 -1.85 -1.80 -18.35
N PRO A 88 -2.53 -2.02 -19.48
CA PRO A 88 -3.14 -3.31 -19.77
C PRO A 88 -2.06 -4.38 -19.87
N GLY A 89 -2.37 -5.61 -19.47
CA GLY A 89 -1.47 -6.76 -19.59
C GLY A 89 -0.40 -6.90 -18.50
N LEU A 90 -0.45 -6.11 -17.42
CA LEU A 90 0.45 -6.34 -16.28
C LEU A 90 0.15 -7.68 -15.59
N SER A 91 1.21 -8.45 -15.32
CA SER A 91 1.11 -9.63 -14.47
C SER A 91 0.56 -9.25 -13.08
N PRO A 92 -0.18 -10.14 -12.40
CA PRO A 92 -0.74 -9.86 -11.07
C PRO A 92 0.31 -9.39 -10.06
N ARG A 93 1.50 -10.01 -10.10
CA ARG A 93 2.65 -9.61 -9.27
C ARG A 93 3.07 -8.16 -9.54
N ASN A 94 3.16 -7.75 -10.80
CA ASN A 94 3.56 -6.39 -11.15
C ASN A 94 2.46 -5.38 -10.85
N ARG A 95 1.18 -5.76 -10.97
CA ARG A 95 0.05 -4.94 -10.53
C ARG A 95 0.13 -4.64 -9.04
N PHE A 96 0.38 -5.67 -8.24
CA PHE A 96 0.55 -5.53 -6.79
C PHE A 96 1.77 -4.69 -6.41
N LEU A 97 2.94 -4.92 -7.02
CA LEU A 97 4.13 -4.11 -6.74
C LEU A 97 3.93 -2.64 -7.14
N LEU A 98 3.21 -2.39 -8.23
CA LEU A 98 2.88 -1.04 -8.67
C LEU A 98 1.89 -0.34 -7.75
N SER A 99 0.84 -1.03 -7.28
CA SER A 99 -0.08 -0.45 -6.31
C SER A 99 0.59 -0.21 -4.96
N GLY A 100 1.46 -1.12 -4.51
CA GLY A 100 2.27 -0.94 -3.30
C GLY A 100 3.24 0.24 -3.41
N TYR A 101 3.91 0.41 -4.57
CA TYR A 101 4.76 1.57 -4.83
C TYR A 101 3.98 2.89 -4.70
N ARG A 102 2.79 2.95 -5.29
CA ARG A 102 1.93 4.15 -5.23
C ARG A 102 1.45 4.45 -3.81
N LEU A 103 1.15 3.41 -3.03
CA LEU A 103 0.83 3.57 -1.62
C LEU A 103 2.02 4.14 -0.84
N GLY A 104 3.23 3.62 -1.09
CA GLY A 104 4.47 4.18 -0.52
C GLY A 104 4.68 5.64 -0.92
N LEU A 105 4.46 5.99 -2.19
CA LEU A 105 4.54 7.37 -2.67
C LEU A 105 3.54 8.27 -1.93
N ALA A 106 2.30 7.83 -1.73
CA ALA A 106 1.30 8.57 -0.97
C ALA A 106 1.75 8.80 0.48
N LEU A 107 2.30 7.77 1.16
CA LEU A 107 2.79 7.92 2.53
C LEU A 107 3.99 8.89 2.64
N VAL A 108 4.92 8.84 1.68
CA VAL A 108 6.04 9.78 1.61
C VAL A 108 5.54 11.20 1.35
N SER A 109 4.60 11.38 0.43
CA SER A 109 3.93 12.67 0.19
C SER A 109 3.23 13.19 1.45
N LEU A 110 2.63 12.32 2.26
CA LEU A 110 2.00 12.69 3.53
C LEU A 110 3.04 13.24 4.51
N ALA A 111 4.13 12.50 4.72
CA ALA A 111 5.20 12.89 5.62
C ALA A 111 5.86 14.21 5.22
N LEU A 112 6.17 14.37 3.92
CA LEU A 112 6.75 15.59 3.38
C LEU A 112 5.77 16.78 3.47
N GLY A 113 4.49 16.56 3.19
CA GLY A 113 3.45 17.56 3.36
C GLY A 113 3.32 18.05 4.80
N SER A 114 3.30 17.13 5.75
CA SER A 114 3.27 17.46 7.18
C SER A 114 4.51 18.26 7.61
N ALA A 115 5.72 17.87 7.17
CA ALA A 115 6.95 18.59 7.46
C ALA A 115 6.94 20.01 6.87
N LEU A 116 6.45 20.16 5.64
CA LEU A 116 6.31 21.46 4.98
C LEU A 116 5.32 22.36 5.73
N ILE A 117 4.17 21.84 6.15
CA ILE A 117 3.17 22.60 6.93
C ILE A 117 3.79 23.11 8.23
N VAL A 118 4.57 22.28 8.93
CA VAL A 118 5.25 22.69 10.17
C VAL A 118 6.28 23.79 9.88
N ALA A 119 7.11 23.63 8.86
CA ALA A 119 8.12 24.63 8.48
C ALA A 119 7.49 25.98 8.10
N LEU A 120 6.37 25.96 7.37
CA LEU A 120 5.64 27.16 6.96
C LEU A 120 5.01 27.90 8.14
N ARG A 121 4.58 27.21 9.19
CA ARG A 121 4.03 27.81 10.41
C ARG A 121 5.06 28.59 11.23
N LEU A 122 6.35 28.35 11.00
CA LEU A 122 7.45 29.00 11.72
C LEU A 122 7.97 30.27 11.00
N MET A 123 7.41 30.62 9.84
CA MET A 123 7.86 31.77 9.05
C MET A 123 7.17 33.09 9.47
N PRO A 124 7.88 34.23 9.58
CA PRO A 124 7.36 35.43 10.24
C PRO A 124 6.45 36.33 9.37
N SER A 125 6.34 36.11 8.06
CA SER A 125 5.72 37.07 7.13
C SER A 125 4.63 36.43 6.25
N TYR A 126 3.37 36.58 6.68
CA TYR A 126 2.19 35.90 6.12
C TYR A 126 1.69 36.49 4.77
N LEU A 127 1.90 37.78 4.47
CA LEU A 127 1.14 38.45 3.40
C LEU A 127 1.79 38.48 2.01
N ALA A 128 3.11 38.62 1.89
CA ALA A 128 3.80 38.57 0.58
C ALA A 128 4.00 37.14 0.06
N TYR A 129 3.95 36.16 0.97
CA TYR A 129 4.16 34.74 0.72
C TYR A 129 2.92 34.06 0.13
N VAL A 130 1.73 34.53 0.52
CA VAL A 130 0.42 34.01 0.08
C VAL A 130 0.15 34.33 -1.40
N GLY A 131 0.44 35.52 -1.91
CA GLY A 131 0.13 35.86 -3.31
C GLY A 131 0.84 34.98 -4.36
N LEU A 132 2.16 34.76 -4.22
CA LEU A 132 2.96 33.99 -5.18
C LEU A 132 2.82 32.47 -5.00
N LEU A 133 2.64 31.99 -3.75
CA LEU A 133 2.33 30.58 -3.49
C LEU A 133 0.93 30.19 -3.94
N TRP A 134 -0.08 31.07 -3.87
CA TRP A 134 -1.43 30.64 -4.26
C TRP A 134 -1.57 30.43 -5.78
N ILE A 135 -0.85 31.19 -6.61
CA ILE A 135 -0.90 31.08 -8.08
C ILE A 135 -0.06 29.90 -8.60
N VAL A 136 1.14 29.67 -8.03
CA VAL A 136 2.05 28.61 -8.49
C VAL A 136 1.99 27.38 -7.60
N ALA A 137 1.98 27.56 -6.28
CA ALA A 137 2.01 26.45 -5.34
C ALA A 137 0.68 25.72 -5.22
N VAL A 138 -0.49 26.33 -5.42
CA VAL A 138 -1.76 25.57 -5.42
C VAL A 138 -1.82 24.57 -6.58
N PRO A 139 -1.67 24.96 -7.86
CA PRO A 139 -1.65 23.98 -8.95
C PRO A 139 -0.46 23.01 -8.86
N SER A 140 0.71 23.46 -8.41
CA SER A 140 1.86 22.56 -8.17
C SER A 140 1.61 21.59 -7.01
N SER A 141 0.88 22.02 -5.98
CA SER A 141 0.50 21.20 -4.83
C SER A 141 -0.47 20.12 -5.23
N VAL A 142 -1.36 20.37 -6.20
CA VAL A 142 -2.24 19.32 -6.74
C VAL A 142 -1.41 18.21 -7.39
N ILE A 143 -0.30 18.54 -8.07
CA ILE A 143 0.60 17.56 -8.68
C ILE A 143 1.42 16.82 -7.60
N VAL A 144 1.97 17.55 -6.63
CA VAL A 144 2.81 17.00 -5.55
C VAL A 144 1.99 16.13 -4.59
N PHE A 145 0.76 16.53 -4.28
CA PHE A 145 -0.19 15.82 -3.42
C PHE A 145 -1.17 14.95 -4.20
N TRP A 146 -1.03 14.84 -5.52
CA TRP A 146 -1.83 13.91 -6.32
C TRP A 146 -1.84 12.48 -5.75
N PRO A 147 -0.70 11.92 -5.27
CA PRO A 147 -0.70 10.61 -4.61
C PRO A 147 -1.59 10.55 -3.36
N LEU A 148 -1.69 11.64 -2.60
CA LEU A 148 -2.58 11.75 -1.43
C LEU A 148 -4.04 11.86 -1.84
N LEU A 149 -4.35 12.71 -2.81
CA LEU A 149 -5.72 12.88 -3.33
C LEU A 149 -6.26 11.55 -3.87
N ARG A 150 -5.37 10.74 -4.47
CA ARG A 150 -5.68 9.41 -5.00
C ARG A 150 -5.57 8.28 -3.97
N MET A 151 -5.27 8.57 -2.70
CA MET A 151 -5.03 7.55 -1.68
C MET A 151 -6.22 6.58 -1.52
N PRO A 152 -7.50 7.00 -1.48
CA PRO A 152 -8.63 6.07 -1.35
C PRO A 152 -8.68 5.06 -2.50
N VAL A 153 -8.52 5.54 -3.74
CA VAL A 153 -8.50 4.69 -4.95
C VAL A 153 -7.26 3.79 -4.96
N THR A 154 -6.11 4.30 -4.51
CA THR A 154 -4.85 3.56 -4.47
C THR A 154 -4.90 2.44 -3.42
N LEU A 155 -5.51 2.70 -2.27
CA LEU A 155 -5.77 1.70 -1.23
C LEU A 155 -6.68 0.59 -1.76
N PHE A 156 -7.78 0.94 -2.44
CA PHE A 156 -8.67 -0.03 -3.06
C PHE A 156 -7.93 -0.90 -4.09
N GLN A 157 -7.21 -0.26 -5.02
CA GLN A 157 -6.39 -0.96 -6.04
C GLN A 157 -5.32 -1.85 -5.42
N HIS A 158 -4.78 -1.47 -4.27
CA HIS A 158 -3.78 -2.25 -3.58
C HIS A 158 -4.39 -3.42 -2.81
N LEU A 159 -5.51 -3.21 -2.12
CA LEU A 159 -6.23 -4.24 -1.38
C LEU A 159 -6.66 -5.38 -2.31
N GLU A 160 -7.33 -5.05 -3.42
CA GLU A 160 -7.74 -6.02 -4.43
C GLU A 160 -6.53 -6.82 -4.96
N ALA A 161 -5.48 -6.12 -5.40
CA ALA A 161 -4.27 -6.77 -5.92
C ALA A 161 -3.56 -7.66 -4.88
N SER A 162 -3.59 -7.25 -3.60
CA SER A 162 -3.02 -8.00 -2.48
C SER A 162 -3.78 -9.31 -2.27
N ILE A 163 -5.12 -9.24 -2.25
CA ILE A 163 -5.99 -10.41 -2.11
C ILE A 163 -5.82 -11.35 -3.31
N VAL A 164 -5.80 -10.84 -4.54
CA VAL A 164 -5.52 -11.65 -5.74
C VAL A 164 -4.19 -12.38 -5.62
N GLN A 165 -3.14 -11.69 -5.17
CA GLN A 165 -1.84 -12.30 -5.03
C GLN A 165 -1.80 -13.33 -3.88
N ALA A 166 -2.49 -13.08 -2.78
CA ALA A 166 -2.66 -14.03 -1.68
C ALA A 166 -3.37 -15.30 -2.16
N LEU A 167 -4.53 -15.17 -2.81
CA LEU A 167 -5.32 -16.27 -3.36
C LEU A 167 -4.54 -17.12 -4.38
N ARG A 168 -3.79 -16.47 -5.28
CA ARG A 168 -2.93 -17.19 -6.23
C ARG A 168 -1.79 -17.93 -5.54
N ARG A 169 -1.27 -17.42 -4.43
CA ARG A 169 -0.29 -18.13 -3.58
C ARG A 169 -0.92 -19.29 -2.81
N TRP A 170 -2.24 -19.28 -2.59
CA TRP A 170 -2.98 -20.42 -2.02
C TRP A 170 -3.35 -21.48 -3.07
N GLY A 171 -2.93 -21.31 -4.33
CA GLY A 171 -3.17 -22.28 -5.40
C GLY A 171 -4.38 -21.94 -6.28
N MET A 172 -5.19 -20.94 -5.91
CA MET A 172 -6.36 -20.54 -6.68
C MET A 172 -5.93 -19.64 -7.85
N ARG A 173 -5.77 -20.21 -9.06
CA ARG A 173 -5.27 -19.47 -10.23
C ARG A 173 -6.35 -18.91 -11.14
N GLN A 174 -7.43 -19.67 -11.37
CA GLN A 174 -8.47 -19.33 -12.35
C GLN A 174 -9.49 -18.31 -11.80
N ASN A 175 -9.93 -18.49 -10.54
CA ASN A 175 -11.01 -17.68 -9.96
C ASN A 175 -10.55 -16.61 -8.95
N ALA A 176 -9.23 -16.41 -8.80
CA ALA A 176 -8.69 -15.47 -7.81
C ALA A 176 -9.19 -14.03 -7.99
N ASP A 177 -9.32 -13.58 -9.24
CA ASP A 177 -9.72 -12.20 -9.52
C ASP A 177 -11.20 -11.99 -9.12
N SER A 178 -12.10 -12.91 -9.48
CA SER A 178 -13.53 -12.86 -9.11
C SER A 178 -13.75 -12.96 -7.59
N VAL A 179 -13.02 -13.86 -6.92
CA VAL A 179 -13.13 -14.03 -5.46
C VAL A 179 -12.57 -12.82 -4.71
N ALA A 180 -11.47 -12.22 -5.21
CA ALA A 180 -10.93 -11.01 -4.61
C ALA A 180 -11.95 -9.85 -4.66
N ILE A 181 -12.62 -9.67 -5.80
CA ILE A 181 -13.69 -8.67 -5.95
C ILE A 181 -14.80 -8.90 -4.92
N LEU A 182 -15.26 -10.15 -4.78
CA LEU A 182 -16.30 -10.49 -3.79
C LEU A 182 -15.84 -10.19 -2.36
N ILE A 183 -14.62 -10.57 -1.99
CA ILE A 183 -14.05 -10.29 -0.65
C ILE A 183 -14.00 -8.78 -0.40
N VAL A 184 -13.55 -7.99 -1.38
CA VAL A 184 -13.50 -6.53 -1.26
C VAL A 184 -14.90 -5.93 -1.09
N ILE A 185 -15.89 -6.37 -1.88
CA ILE A 185 -17.28 -5.91 -1.76
C ILE A 185 -17.84 -6.22 -0.38
N VAL A 186 -17.69 -7.47 0.08
CA VAL A 186 -18.16 -7.91 1.40
C VAL A 186 -17.49 -7.10 2.49
N PHE A 187 -16.16 -6.89 2.41
CA PHE A 187 -15.42 -6.07 3.36
C PHE A 187 -15.99 -4.65 3.47
N PHE A 188 -16.21 -3.96 2.34
CA PHE A 188 -16.76 -2.60 2.35
C PHE A 188 -18.20 -2.54 2.84
N MET A 189 -19.04 -3.50 2.44
CA MET A 189 -20.44 -3.57 2.88
C MET A 189 -20.53 -3.82 4.40
N SER A 190 -19.77 -4.79 4.92
CA SER A 190 -19.70 -5.07 6.37
C SER A 190 -19.12 -3.89 7.14
N SER A 191 -18.12 -3.21 6.58
CA SER A 191 -17.52 -2.00 7.16
C SER A 191 -18.53 -0.85 7.23
N PHE A 192 -19.33 -0.64 6.18
CA PHE A 192 -20.37 0.38 6.16
C PHE A 192 -21.46 0.12 7.20
N ILE A 193 -21.90 -1.13 7.34
CA ILE A 193 -22.87 -1.54 8.37
C ILE A 193 -22.31 -1.30 9.79
N ASN A 194 -21.03 -1.63 10.00
CA ASN A 194 -20.35 -1.44 11.30
C ASN A 194 -19.97 0.02 11.59
N LEU A 195 -20.01 0.91 10.59
CA LEU A 195 -19.82 2.35 10.78
C LEU A 195 -21.12 3.04 11.25
N ILE A 196 -22.27 2.48 10.88
CA ILE A 196 -23.60 3.04 11.19
C ILE A 196 -24.13 2.54 12.55
N ARG A 197 -23.68 1.36 12.99
CA ARG A 197 -23.96 0.84 14.35
C ARG A 197 -23.05 1.47 15.39
#